data_AF-A0A1Q6GDU4-F1
#
_entry.id   AF-A0A1Q6GDU4-F1
#
_cell.length_a   1.000
_cell.length_b   1.000
_cell.length_c   1.000
_cell.angle_alpha   90.00
_cell.angle_beta   90.00
_cell.angle_gamma   90.00
#
_symmetry.space_group_name_H-M   'P 1'
#
loop_
_entity.id
_entity.type
_entity.pdbx_description
1 polymer ?
#
loop_
_entity_poly.entity_id
_entity_poly.type
_entity_poly.pdbx_seq_one_letter_code
_entity_poly.pdbx_strand_id
1 'polypeptide(L)'
;MFSFITSVTIKAQDDREWHTIQIEKLGISASFYQQPTATTKLNGEEKNYRFENIVEEEEHPNKSYLISIWETTNPSDSGYAEKKEMQLITQKLHGSNLELMDKNIFPKGGVPITQYTLKNINGEYILFLIGYSKNKVYTSEIHCKKDQGFNYECLKFIQSFYIDNYIKEIQKISLDSLSCSILFPYPPEVYKIDNPEPEMIYAIEAYAPTPQKEEEVTIWIGEEEKTIKMYQYEDSVSYYKLSEALLSETIPETMSAETMNLLLQHFVHSMVSTSNGKLIKKEEIQRDNLQGIAITVQSGNTTETLLYHMFLKNRKIYILMVALQRGVRTNYPAATRFMESFHIK
;
A
#
# COMPACT_ATOMS: atom_id res chain seq x y z
N MET A 1 29.88 -24.72 10.99
CA MET A 1 30.61 -24.69 9.70
C MET A 1 29.70 -23.97 8.72
N PHE A 2 29.91 -22.68 8.49
CA PHE A 2 29.02 -21.81 7.71
C PHE A 2 29.53 -21.73 6.27
N SER A 3 28.72 -22.20 5.31
CA SER A 3 29.04 -22.17 3.88
C SER A 3 28.52 -20.88 3.27
N PHE A 4 29.44 -20.03 2.82
CA PHE A 4 29.17 -18.87 1.97
C PHE A 4 28.64 -19.36 0.61
N ILE A 5 27.50 -18.83 0.17
CA ILE A 5 27.15 -18.80 -1.26
C ILE A 5 27.10 -17.34 -1.66
N THR A 6 28.07 -16.99 -2.49
CA THR A 6 28.23 -15.73 -3.21
C THR A 6 26.98 -15.44 -4.05
N SER A 7 26.25 -14.41 -3.67
CA SER A 7 25.23 -13.79 -4.51
C SER A 7 25.91 -13.01 -5.64
N VAL A 8 25.61 -13.39 -6.88
CA VAL A 8 25.92 -12.59 -8.07
C VAL A 8 25.14 -11.28 -7.96
N THR A 9 25.84 -10.15 -7.93
CA THR A 9 25.25 -8.82 -8.02
C THR A 9 24.66 -8.66 -9.41
N ILE A 10 23.34 -8.88 -9.55
CA ILE A 10 22.62 -8.33 -10.70
C ILE A 10 22.64 -6.82 -10.49
N LYS A 11 23.35 -6.12 -11.39
CA LYS A 11 23.45 -4.67 -11.41
C LYS A 11 22.07 -4.08 -11.18
N ALA A 12 21.93 -3.29 -10.11
CA ALA A 12 20.89 -2.29 -10.04
C ALA A 12 20.97 -1.48 -11.33
N GLN A 13 20.00 -1.66 -12.23
CA GLN A 13 19.61 -0.56 -13.10
C GLN A 13 19.29 0.59 -12.15
N ASP A 14 19.79 1.79 -12.45
CA ASP A 14 19.37 3.02 -11.79
C ASP A 14 17.84 3.13 -11.89
N ASP A 15 17.13 2.53 -10.94
CA ASP A 15 15.73 2.80 -10.69
C ASP A 15 15.72 4.25 -10.21
N ARG A 16 15.56 5.19 -11.14
CA ARG A 16 15.26 6.58 -10.78
C ARG A 16 14.09 6.53 -9.79
N GLU A 17 14.33 7.00 -8.57
CA GLU A 17 13.34 6.91 -7.50
C GLU A 17 12.10 7.71 -7.90
N TRP A 18 11.02 7.01 -8.21
CA TRP A 18 9.72 7.63 -8.45
C TRP A 18 9.30 8.48 -7.24
N HIS A 19 8.99 9.76 -7.47
CA HIS A 19 8.58 10.71 -6.45
C HIS A 19 7.16 10.42 -5.97
N THR A 20 7.06 9.90 -4.75
CA THR A 20 5.76 9.57 -4.16
C THR A 20 5.12 10.80 -3.53
N ILE A 21 3.90 11.13 -3.97
CA ILE A 21 3.03 12.11 -3.32
C ILE A 21 1.93 11.37 -2.56
N GLN A 22 1.65 11.85 -1.35
CA GLN A 22 0.55 11.37 -0.53
C GLN A 22 -0.15 12.58 0.04
N ILE A 23 -1.49 12.64 -0.07
CA ILE A 23 -2.25 13.79 0.45
C ILE A 23 -3.48 13.33 1.21
N GLU A 24 -3.31 13.20 2.53
CA GLU A 24 -4.27 12.70 3.52
C GLU A 24 -5.63 13.40 3.41
N LYS A 25 -5.64 14.73 3.35
CA LYS A 25 -6.87 15.53 3.22
C LYS A 25 -7.65 15.23 1.94
N LEU A 26 -6.96 14.77 0.90
CA LEU A 26 -7.55 14.48 -0.39
C LEU A 26 -7.84 13.00 -0.59
N GLY A 27 -7.29 12.10 0.24
CA GLY A 27 -7.56 10.66 0.20
C GLY A 27 -6.86 9.94 -0.96
N ILE A 28 -5.65 10.36 -1.32
CA ILE A 28 -4.89 9.79 -2.43
C ILE A 28 -3.43 9.50 -2.07
N SER A 29 -2.88 8.45 -2.69
CA SER A 29 -1.45 8.22 -2.85
C SER A 29 -1.11 7.96 -4.32
N ALA A 30 0.03 8.45 -4.79
CA ALA A 30 0.54 8.16 -6.14
C ALA A 30 2.04 8.43 -6.23
N SER A 31 2.73 7.73 -7.12
CA SER A 31 4.14 7.96 -7.42
C SER A 31 4.28 8.56 -8.82
N PHE A 32 5.03 9.65 -8.97
CA PHE A 32 5.31 10.31 -10.23
C PHE A 32 6.76 10.10 -10.65
N TYR A 33 7.03 10.20 -11.95
CA TYR A 33 8.38 10.04 -12.46
C TYR A 33 9.32 11.14 -11.96
N GLN A 34 8.83 12.38 -11.93
CA GLN A 34 9.48 13.52 -11.27
C GLN A 34 8.50 14.21 -10.31
N GLN A 35 8.99 15.15 -9.51
CA GLN A 35 8.13 15.92 -8.62
C GLN A 35 7.01 16.64 -9.41
N PRO A 36 5.73 16.38 -9.12
CA PRO A 36 4.63 16.99 -9.86
C PRO A 36 4.40 18.44 -9.41
N THR A 37 3.94 19.26 -10.35
CA THR A 37 3.40 20.59 -10.06
C THR A 37 1.99 20.46 -9.51
N ALA A 38 1.76 21.01 -8.30
CA ALA A 38 0.46 21.02 -7.66
C ALA A 38 -0.26 22.35 -7.91
N THR A 39 -1.52 22.28 -8.36
CA THR A 39 -2.40 23.45 -8.52
C THR A 39 -3.77 23.16 -7.92
N THR A 40 -4.51 24.22 -7.59
CA THR A 40 -5.89 24.12 -7.11
C THR A 40 -6.74 25.16 -7.81
N LYS A 41 -7.88 24.75 -8.36
CA LYS A 41 -8.86 25.63 -9.00
C LYS A 41 -10.20 25.53 -8.27
N LEU A 42 -10.85 26.68 -8.07
CA LEU A 42 -12.19 26.77 -7.52
C LEU A 42 -13.09 27.36 -8.61
N ASN A 43 -14.20 26.71 -8.91
CA ASN A 43 -15.19 27.16 -9.88
C ASN A 43 -16.60 26.98 -9.31
N GLY A 44 -17.18 28.06 -8.77
CA GLY A 44 -18.42 27.99 -8.03
C GLY A 44 -18.27 27.11 -6.77
N GLU A 45 -19.13 26.10 -6.64
CA GLU A 45 -19.07 25.11 -5.54
C GLU A 45 -18.08 23.98 -5.80
N GLU A 46 -17.40 23.94 -6.95
CA GLU A 46 -16.47 22.87 -7.28
C GLU A 46 -15.02 23.26 -6.99
N LYS A 47 -14.31 22.37 -6.30
CA LYS A 47 -12.86 22.47 -6.08
C LYS A 47 -12.14 21.33 -6.79
N ASN A 48 -11.12 21.69 -7.57
CA ASN A 48 -10.27 20.77 -8.30
C ASN A 48 -8.82 20.90 -7.83
N TYR A 49 -8.26 19.84 -7.28
CA TYR A 49 -6.83 19.72 -7.00
C TYR A 49 -6.17 18.96 -8.12
N ARG A 50 -5.06 19.46 -8.64
CA ARG A 50 -4.38 18.91 -9.81
C ARG A 50 -2.89 18.76 -9.56
N PHE A 51 -2.36 17.57 -9.86
CA PHE A 51 -0.94 17.22 -9.75
C PHE A 51 -0.46 16.78 -11.12
N GLU A 52 0.44 17.54 -11.72
CA GLU A 52 0.88 17.32 -13.09
C GLU A 52 2.40 17.19 -13.15
N ASN A 53 2.86 16.12 -13.76
CA ASN A 53 4.26 15.91 -14.08
C ASN A 53 4.40 15.82 -15.60
N ILE A 54 4.97 16.85 -16.20
CA ILE A 54 5.36 16.87 -17.62
C ILE A 54 6.78 16.31 -17.70
N VAL A 55 7.01 15.37 -18.62
CA VAL A 55 8.30 14.72 -18.81
C VAL A 55 8.92 15.21 -20.11
N GLU A 56 10.02 15.96 -19.98
CA GLU A 56 10.73 16.55 -21.11
C GLU A 56 11.75 15.60 -21.75
N GLU A 57 12.10 14.51 -21.06
CA GLU A 57 13.14 13.58 -21.52
C GLU A 57 12.73 12.85 -22.80
N GLU A 58 13.58 12.89 -23.83
CA GLU A 58 13.29 12.31 -25.15
C GLU A 58 13.10 10.79 -25.12
N GLU A 59 13.88 10.08 -24.29
CA GLU A 59 13.83 8.61 -24.18
C GLU A 59 12.68 8.10 -23.32
N HIS A 60 12.12 8.94 -22.43
CA HIS A 60 11.05 8.49 -21.53
C HIS A 60 9.76 8.21 -22.32
N PRO A 61 9.05 7.09 -22.05
CA PRO A 61 7.98 6.64 -22.92
C PRO A 61 6.68 7.46 -22.83
N ASN A 62 6.50 8.18 -21.71
CA ASN A 62 5.32 9.02 -21.47
C ASN A 62 5.67 10.50 -21.51
N LYS A 63 4.72 11.32 -21.99
CA LYS A 63 4.82 12.78 -22.05
C LYS A 63 4.42 13.45 -20.75
N SER A 64 3.40 12.92 -20.09
CA SER A 64 2.93 13.49 -18.84
C SER A 64 2.10 12.51 -18.02
N TYR A 65 2.12 12.74 -16.71
CA TYR A 65 1.27 12.10 -15.73
C TYR A 65 0.43 13.18 -15.04
N LEU A 66 -0.85 12.92 -14.84
CA LEU A 66 -1.80 13.87 -14.29
C LEU A 66 -2.73 13.18 -13.30
N ILE A 67 -2.88 13.75 -12.12
CA ILE A 67 -3.92 13.37 -11.17
C ILE A 67 -4.80 14.57 -10.91
N SER A 68 -6.12 14.37 -10.93
CA SER A 68 -7.09 15.39 -10.53
C SER A 68 -8.07 14.84 -9.52
N ILE A 69 -8.44 15.67 -8.55
CA ILE A 69 -9.39 15.33 -7.48
C ILE A 69 -10.44 16.43 -7.46
N TRP A 70 -11.68 16.02 -7.63
CA TRP A 70 -12.84 16.88 -7.72
C TRP A 70 -13.69 16.68 -6.47
N GLU A 71 -13.96 17.76 -5.75
CA GLU A 71 -14.88 17.75 -4.60
C GLU A 71 -15.80 18.96 -4.67
N THR A 72 -17.01 18.82 -4.12
CA THR A 72 -17.92 19.94 -3.92
C THR A 72 -17.69 20.58 -2.55
N THR A 73 -17.83 21.90 -2.47
CA THR A 73 -17.87 22.64 -1.22
C THR A 73 -19.24 22.56 -0.55
N ASN A 74 -20.25 22.02 -1.24
CA ASN A 74 -21.59 21.79 -0.73
C ASN A 74 -21.71 20.37 -0.13
N PRO A 75 -21.74 20.22 1.20
CA PRO A 75 -21.77 18.92 1.86
C PRO A 75 -23.09 18.15 1.67
N SER A 76 -24.12 18.79 1.11
CA SER A 76 -25.45 18.17 0.94
C SER A 76 -25.67 17.57 -0.46
N ASP A 77 -24.78 17.80 -1.44
CA ASP A 77 -24.91 17.19 -2.77
C ASP A 77 -24.33 15.77 -2.76
N SER A 78 -25.12 14.82 -2.23
CA SER A 78 -24.75 13.41 -2.14
C SER A 78 -24.62 12.71 -3.50
N GLY A 79 -25.12 13.32 -4.58
CA GLY A 79 -25.01 12.81 -5.95
C GLY A 79 -23.93 13.49 -6.78
N TYR A 80 -23.11 14.36 -6.17
CA TYR A 80 -22.07 15.11 -6.88
C TYR A 80 -21.10 14.17 -7.62
N ALA A 81 -20.59 13.17 -6.90
CA ALA A 81 -19.57 12.26 -7.42
C ALA A 81 -20.00 11.54 -8.71
N GLU A 82 -21.19 10.93 -8.72
CA GLU A 82 -21.73 10.21 -9.89
C GLU A 82 -21.97 11.15 -11.08
N LYS A 83 -22.58 12.32 -10.84
CA LYS A 83 -22.79 13.34 -11.89
C LYS A 83 -21.47 13.83 -12.46
N LYS A 84 -20.46 14.04 -11.60
CA LYS A 84 -19.15 14.55 -12.01
C LYS A 84 -18.36 13.50 -12.78
N GLU A 85 -18.41 12.24 -12.37
CA GLU A 85 -17.84 11.13 -13.14
C GLU A 85 -18.46 11.07 -14.55
N MET A 86 -19.80 11.04 -14.65
CA MET A 86 -20.49 11.06 -15.95
C MET A 86 -20.09 12.25 -16.81
N GLN A 87 -19.99 13.45 -16.22
CA GLN A 87 -19.56 14.65 -16.93
C GLN A 87 -18.16 14.49 -17.53
N LEU A 88 -17.18 14.05 -16.73
CA LEU A 88 -15.79 13.90 -17.14
C LEU A 88 -15.63 12.83 -18.23
N ILE A 89 -16.31 11.69 -18.08
CA ILE A 89 -16.30 10.61 -19.08
C ILE A 89 -16.89 11.12 -20.41
N THR A 90 -18.05 11.79 -20.36
CA THR A 90 -18.70 12.35 -21.55
C THR A 90 -17.80 13.35 -22.26
N GLN A 91 -17.12 14.23 -21.51
CA GLN A 91 -16.16 15.18 -22.07
C GLN A 91 -14.97 14.51 -22.73
N LYS A 92 -14.43 13.43 -22.15
CA LYS A 92 -13.31 12.68 -22.74
C LYS A 92 -13.73 11.95 -24.01
N LEU A 93 -14.85 11.23 -23.99
CA LEU A 93 -15.28 10.39 -25.12
C LEU A 93 -15.89 11.19 -26.28
N HIS A 94 -16.62 12.26 -25.99
CA HIS A 94 -17.39 12.99 -27.02
C HIS A 94 -16.90 14.41 -27.26
N GLY A 95 -16.16 15.00 -26.32
CA GLY A 95 -15.66 16.38 -26.43
C GLY A 95 -14.25 16.53 -26.99
N SER A 96 -13.46 15.46 -27.06
CA SER A 96 -12.00 15.54 -27.23
C SER A 96 -11.42 14.85 -28.49
N ASN A 97 -12.26 14.43 -29.45
CA ASN A 97 -11.84 13.63 -30.62
C ASN A 97 -10.96 12.42 -30.24
N LEU A 98 -11.33 11.73 -29.16
CA LEU A 98 -10.66 10.53 -28.68
C LEU A 98 -11.48 9.30 -29.06
N GLU A 99 -10.82 8.30 -29.60
CA GLU A 99 -11.38 6.98 -29.87
C GLU A 99 -11.20 6.10 -28.63
N LEU A 100 -12.27 5.42 -28.20
CA LEU A 100 -12.20 4.43 -27.14
C LEU A 100 -11.65 3.12 -27.69
N MET A 101 -10.49 2.70 -27.20
CA MET A 101 -9.84 1.45 -27.59
C MET A 101 -10.23 0.31 -26.67
N ASP A 102 -10.25 0.56 -25.36
CA ASP A 102 -10.53 -0.46 -24.34
C ASP A 102 -11.09 0.16 -23.05
N LYS A 103 -11.84 -0.64 -22.29
CA LYS A 103 -12.44 -0.27 -21.00
C LYS A 103 -12.37 -1.45 -20.03
N ASN A 104 -11.69 -1.24 -18.90
CA ASN A 104 -11.59 -2.21 -17.82
C ASN A 104 -12.05 -1.60 -16.50
N ILE A 105 -12.59 -2.42 -15.60
CA ILE A 105 -12.98 -2.01 -14.25
C ILE A 105 -12.25 -2.91 -13.27
N PHE A 106 -11.51 -2.30 -12.35
CA PHE A 106 -10.75 -3.02 -11.34
C PHE A 106 -10.84 -2.33 -9.98
N PRO A 107 -10.88 -3.07 -8.87
CA PRO A 107 -10.93 -2.49 -7.55
C PRO A 107 -9.54 -1.99 -7.13
N LYS A 108 -9.46 -0.77 -6.62
CA LYS A 108 -8.23 -0.26 -6.01
C LYS A 108 -8.51 0.47 -4.71
N GLY A 109 -7.98 -0.07 -3.61
CA GLY A 109 -8.28 0.41 -2.26
C GLY A 109 -9.75 0.32 -1.89
N GLY A 110 -10.38 -0.79 -2.29
CA GLY A 110 -11.81 -1.05 -2.12
C GLY A 110 -12.74 -0.12 -2.91
N VAL A 111 -12.21 0.71 -3.81
CA VAL A 111 -12.99 1.57 -4.72
C VAL A 111 -12.93 0.99 -6.14
N PRO A 112 -14.05 0.80 -6.86
CA PRO A 112 -14.01 0.44 -8.26
C PRO A 112 -13.40 1.59 -9.07
N ILE A 113 -12.33 1.30 -9.80
CA ILE A 113 -11.69 2.21 -10.75
C ILE A 113 -12.01 1.73 -12.15
N THR A 114 -12.57 2.63 -12.97
CA THR A 114 -12.73 2.39 -14.40
C THR A 114 -11.52 2.96 -15.13
N GLN A 115 -10.81 2.13 -15.87
CA GLN A 115 -9.75 2.53 -16.79
C GLN A 115 -10.29 2.56 -18.22
N TYR A 116 -10.03 3.67 -18.90
CA TYR A 116 -10.28 3.88 -20.32
C TYR A 116 -8.94 4.01 -21.04
N THR A 117 -8.73 3.17 -22.04
CA THR A 117 -7.64 3.33 -23.00
C THR A 117 -8.17 4.09 -24.20
N LEU A 118 -7.68 5.30 -24.39
CA LEU A 118 -8.14 6.23 -25.42
C LEU A 118 -7.02 6.50 -26.42
N LYS A 119 -7.38 6.80 -27.67
CA LYS A 119 -6.44 7.16 -28.72
C LYS A 119 -6.85 8.47 -29.39
N ASN A 120 -5.91 9.41 -29.56
CA ASN A 120 -6.18 10.65 -30.28
C ASN A 120 -5.93 10.52 -31.78
N ILE A 121 -6.38 11.52 -32.56
CA ILE A 121 -6.20 11.58 -34.02
C ILE A 121 -4.73 11.54 -34.48
N ASN A 122 -3.78 11.86 -33.58
CA ASN A 122 -2.35 11.84 -33.88
C ASN A 122 -1.72 10.46 -33.63
N GLY A 123 -2.52 9.48 -33.19
CA GLY A 123 -2.08 8.13 -32.85
C GLY A 123 -1.53 7.97 -31.44
N GLU A 124 -1.72 8.96 -30.57
CA GLU A 124 -1.19 8.94 -29.20
C GLU A 124 -2.20 8.33 -28.24
N TYR A 125 -1.70 7.48 -27.34
CA TYR A 125 -2.52 6.84 -26.33
C TYR A 125 -2.65 7.69 -25.07
N ILE A 126 -3.86 7.68 -24.51
CA ILE A 126 -4.20 8.30 -23.23
C ILE A 126 -4.83 7.22 -22.36
N LEU A 127 -4.22 6.95 -21.21
CA LEU A 127 -4.80 6.08 -20.19
C LEU A 127 -5.51 6.97 -19.17
N PHE A 128 -6.83 6.86 -19.11
CA PHE A 128 -7.67 7.66 -18.21
C PHE A 128 -8.37 6.75 -17.20
N LEU A 129 -8.02 6.91 -15.93
CA LEU A 129 -8.61 6.19 -14.83
C LEU A 129 -9.53 7.13 -14.07
N ILE A 130 -10.68 6.62 -13.65
CA ILE A 130 -11.64 7.35 -12.84
C ILE A 130 -12.25 6.44 -11.78
N GLY A 131 -12.36 6.96 -10.58
CA GLY A 131 -13.08 6.33 -9.49
C GLY A 131 -13.54 7.40 -8.51
N TYR A 132 -14.55 7.11 -7.72
CA TYR A 132 -15.07 8.07 -6.75
C TYR A 132 -15.28 7.42 -5.40
N SER A 133 -15.13 8.20 -4.34
CA SER A 133 -15.58 7.83 -3.01
C SER A 133 -15.56 9.03 -2.06
N LYS A 134 -16.34 8.95 -0.97
CA LYS A 134 -16.55 10.02 0.02
C LYS A 134 -16.82 11.39 -0.62
N ASN A 135 -17.81 11.43 -1.52
CA ASN A 135 -18.25 12.61 -2.28
C ASN A 135 -17.16 13.32 -3.12
N LYS A 136 -16.07 12.60 -3.46
CA LYS A 136 -15.01 13.08 -4.33
C LYS A 136 -14.84 12.17 -5.53
N VAL A 137 -14.48 12.75 -6.68
CA VAL A 137 -14.08 12.03 -7.89
C VAL A 137 -12.59 12.16 -8.08
N TYR A 138 -11.92 11.05 -8.28
CA TYR A 138 -10.48 10.95 -8.49
C TYR A 138 -10.25 10.52 -9.93
N THR A 139 -9.39 11.24 -10.63
CA THR A 139 -8.97 10.86 -11.98
C THR A 139 -7.45 10.79 -12.07
N SER A 140 -6.96 9.83 -12.82
CA SER A 140 -5.55 9.69 -13.17
C SER A 140 -5.43 9.59 -14.68
N GLU A 141 -4.51 10.34 -15.28
CA GLU A 141 -4.35 10.44 -16.73
C GLU A 141 -2.86 10.33 -17.09
N ILE A 142 -2.55 9.48 -18.06
CA ILE A 142 -1.21 9.32 -18.61
C ILE A 142 -1.28 9.60 -20.10
N HIS A 143 -0.43 10.51 -20.58
CA HIS A 143 -0.28 10.77 -22.01
C HIS A 143 0.99 10.09 -22.50
N CYS A 144 0.85 9.10 -23.38
CA CYS A 144 1.97 8.37 -23.96
C CYS A 144 2.56 9.10 -25.18
N LYS A 145 3.83 8.84 -25.50
CA LYS A 145 4.37 9.16 -26.83
C LYS A 145 3.80 8.18 -27.88
N LYS A 146 3.83 8.56 -29.16
CA LYS A 146 3.35 7.72 -30.27
C LYS A 146 4.03 6.34 -30.23
N ASP A 147 3.29 5.29 -30.56
CA ASP A 147 3.73 3.87 -30.60
C ASP A 147 4.13 3.19 -29.27
N GLN A 148 3.84 3.77 -28.11
CA GLN A 148 4.16 3.14 -26.82
C GLN A 148 2.94 3.00 -25.92
N GLY A 149 1.92 2.32 -26.44
CA GLY A 149 0.82 1.81 -25.63
C GLY A 149 1.36 0.99 -24.45
N PHE A 150 0.79 1.23 -23.27
CA PHE A 150 0.95 0.42 -22.06
C PHE A 150 2.38 -0.07 -21.74
N ASN A 151 3.32 0.86 -21.60
CA ASN A 151 4.69 0.54 -21.18
C ASN A 151 4.82 0.30 -19.66
N TYR A 152 5.97 -0.24 -19.25
CA TYR A 152 6.26 -0.56 -17.84
C TYR A 152 6.15 0.65 -16.89
N GLU A 153 6.51 1.86 -17.35
CA GLU A 153 6.40 3.07 -16.53
C GLU A 153 4.92 3.49 -16.36
N CYS A 154 4.05 3.26 -17.37
CA CYS A 154 2.60 3.40 -17.19
C CYS A 154 2.07 2.45 -16.10
N LEU A 155 2.50 1.18 -16.13
CA LEU A 155 2.11 0.19 -15.14
C LEU A 155 2.52 0.59 -13.73
N LYS A 156 3.76 1.05 -13.54
CA LYS A 156 4.24 1.58 -12.25
C LYS A 156 3.36 2.74 -11.75
N PHE A 157 3.03 3.69 -12.63
CA PHE A 157 2.15 4.80 -12.26
C PHE A 157 0.74 4.33 -11.88
N ILE A 158 0.12 3.48 -12.71
CA ILE A 158 -1.21 2.91 -12.46
C ILE A 158 -1.22 2.13 -11.16
N GLN A 159 -0.21 1.30 -10.89
CA GLN A 159 -0.07 0.55 -9.65
C GLN A 159 0.17 1.44 -8.43
N SER A 160 0.77 2.62 -8.60
CA SER A 160 0.92 3.59 -7.51
C SER A 160 -0.33 4.41 -7.22
N PHE A 161 -1.21 4.67 -8.21
CA PHE A 161 -2.39 5.54 -8.06
C PHE A 161 -3.47 4.91 -7.17
N TYR A 162 -3.54 5.27 -5.91
CA TYR A 162 -4.37 4.60 -4.92
C TYR A 162 -5.37 5.57 -4.28
N ILE A 163 -6.66 5.19 -4.24
CA ILE A 163 -7.70 5.93 -3.53
C ILE A 163 -7.87 5.31 -2.13
N ASP A 164 -7.56 6.08 -1.11
CA ASP A 164 -7.67 5.66 0.29
C ASP A 164 -9.12 5.82 0.75
N ASN A 165 -9.90 4.73 0.65
CA ASN A 165 -11.31 4.79 1.00
C ASN A 165 -11.90 3.61 1.74
N TYR A 166 -11.21 2.47 1.79
CA TYR A 166 -11.76 1.30 2.43
C TYR A 166 -11.17 1.10 3.81
N ILE A 167 -11.92 1.52 4.84
CA ILE A 167 -11.75 0.92 6.15
C ILE A 167 -12.77 -0.19 6.26
N LYS A 168 -12.39 -1.42 5.90
CA LYS A 168 -13.19 -2.60 6.25
C LYS A 168 -13.40 -2.56 7.76
N GLU A 169 -14.63 -2.70 8.22
CA GLU A 169 -14.87 -2.88 9.66
C GLU A 169 -14.04 -4.07 10.12
N ILE A 170 -13.17 -3.85 11.10
CA ILE A 170 -12.31 -4.91 11.58
C ILE A 170 -13.18 -5.91 12.33
N GLN A 171 -13.18 -7.15 11.86
CA GLN A 171 -13.97 -8.19 12.49
C GLN A 171 -13.29 -8.62 13.79
N LYS A 172 -14.10 -8.80 14.83
CA LYS A 172 -13.63 -9.39 16.08
C LYS A 172 -13.47 -10.88 15.91
N ILE A 173 -12.23 -11.31 15.70
CA ILE A 173 -11.87 -12.72 15.62
C ILE A 173 -11.16 -13.07 16.93
N SER A 174 -11.89 -13.64 17.87
CA SER A 174 -11.32 -14.14 19.13
C SER A 174 -10.54 -15.42 18.85
N LEU A 175 -9.26 -15.43 19.18
CA LEU A 175 -8.42 -16.61 19.12
C LEU A 175 -8.26 -17.17 20.54
N ASP A 176 -8.84 -18.33 20.80
CA ASP A 176 -8.80 -18.98 22.12
C ASP A 176 -7.39 -19.49 22.47
N SER A 177 -6.58 -19.78 21.44
CA SER A 177 -5.20 -20.24 21.56
C SER A 177 -4.20 -19.16 21.97
N LEU A 178 -4.57 -17.88 21.86
CA LEU A 178 -3.70 -16.75 22.22
C LEU A 178 -4.06 -16.21 23.60
N SER A 179 -3.04 -15.74 24.31
CA SER A 179 -3.19 -15.03 25.59
C SER A 179 -3.51 -13.53 25.43
N CYS A 180 -3.77 -13.11 24.19
CA CYS A 180 -4.16 -11.77 23.84
C CYS A 180 -5.43 -11.78 22.97
N SER A 181 -5.98 -10.59 22.76
CA SER A 181 -7.07 -10.32 21.85
C SER A 181 -6.63 -9.25 20.86
N ILE A 182 -6.99 -9.44 19.61
CA ILE A 182 -6.73 -8.52 18.51
C ILE A 182 -7.89 -8.65 17.51
N LEU A 183 -8.19 -7.58 16.79
CA LEU A 183 -9.21 -7.58 15.75
C LEU A 183 -8.50 -7.71 14.41
N PHE A 184 -8.84 -8.71 13.60
CA PHE A 184 -8.29 -8.90 12.26
C PHE A 184 -9.29 -8.41 11.19
N PRO A 185 -8.83 -7.66 10.17
CA PRO A 185 -9.72 -7.22 9.08
C PRO A 185 -10.19 -8.36 8.17
N TYR A 186 -9.44 -9.47 8.15
CA TYR A 186 -9.71 -10.68 7.38
C TYR A 186 -9.53 -11.92 8.27
N PRO A 187 -10.17 -13.06 7.98
CA PRO A 187 -9.96 -14.29 8.73
C PRO A 187 -8.48 -14.71 8.77
N PRO A 188 -7.83 -14.80 9.95
CA PRO A 188 -6.46 -15.25 10.05
C PRO A 188 -6.37 -16.78 10.03
N GLU A 189 -5.32 -17.29 9.43
CA GLU A 189 -4.83 -18.65 9.65
C GLU A 189 -3.91 -18.66 10.88
N VAL A 190 -4.04 -19.68 11.73
CA VAL A 190 -3.27 -19.80 12.97
C VAL A 190 -2.36 -21.00 12.91
N TYR A 191 -1.07 -20.77 13.08
CA TYR A 191 -0.03 -21.78 13.07
C TYR A 191 0.62 -21.88 14.45
N LYS A 192 0.78 -23.10 14.94
CA LYS A 192 1.63 -23.39 16.10
C LYS A 192 2.99 -23.85 15.59
N ILE A 193 4.05 -23.30 16.13
CA ILE A 193 5.42 -23.65 15.75
C ILE A 193 5.86 -24.81 16.65
N ASP A 194 5.98 -25.99 16.06
CA ASP A 194 6.23 -27.25 16.80
C ASP A 194 7.69 -27.38 17.30
N ASN A 195 8.63 -26.63 16.73
CA ASN A 195 10.03 -26.55 17.16
C ASN A 195 10.49 -25.08 17.16
N PRO A 196 10.15 -24.31 18.20
CA PRO A 196 10.61 -22.93 18.30
C PRO A 196 12.11 -22.88 18.65
N GLU A 197 12.72 -21.69 18.58
CA GLU A 197 14.11 -21.48 18.98
C GLU A 197 14.39 -21.99 20.41
N PRO A 198 15.62 -22.40 20.76
CA PRO A 198 15.93 -23.06 22.04
C PRO A 198 15.47 -22.29 23.29
N GLU A 199 15.43 -20.96 23.22
CA GLU A 199 14.99 -20.07 24.30
C GLU A 199 13.46 -19.87 24.35
N MET A 200 12.68 -20.57 23.53
CA MET A 200 11.23 -20.48 23.44
C MET A 200 10.57 -21.81 23.80
N ILE A 201 9.57 -21.75 24.68
CA ILE A 201 8.74 -22.91 25.06
C ILE A 201 7.69 -23.21 23.99
N TYR A 202 7.10 -22.16 23.42
CA TYR A 202 6.21 -22.25 22.28
C TYR A 202 6.22 -20.94 21.49
N ALA A 203 5.83 -21.04 20.22
CA ALA A 203 5.45 -19.87 19.43
C ALA A 203 4.17 -20.16 18.63
N ILE A 204 3.31 -19.15 18.53
CA ILE A 204 2.06 -19.17 17.77
C ILE A 204 2.06 -17.95 16.85
N GLU A 205 1.62 -18.15 15.62
CA GLU A 205 1.47 -17.10 14.63
C GLU A 205 0.05 -17.09 14.08
N ALA A 206 -0.56 -15.91 14.04
CA ALA A 206 -1.80 -15.66 13.33
C ALA A 206 -1.50 -14.75 12.13
N TYR A 207 -1.82 -15.21 10.92
CA TYR A 207 -1.53 -14.53 9.67
C TYR A 207 -2.82 -14.36 8.86
N ALA A 208 -3.13 -13.13 8.47
CA ALA A 208 -4.28 -12.81 7.64
C ALA A 208 -3.81 -12.11 6.36
N PRO A 209 -3.73 -12.83 5.22
CA PRO A 209 -3.48 -12.20 3.94
C PRO A 209 -4.71 -11.40 3.52
N THR A 210 -4.50 -10.23 2.93
CA THR A 210 -5.59 -9.51 2.27
C THR A 210 -6.01 -10.31 1.03
N PRO A 211 -7.31 -10.57 0.83
CA PRO A 211 -7.81 -11.26 -0.34
C PRO A 211 -7.30 -10.61 -1.62
N GLN A 212 -6.85 -11.47 -2.53
CA GLN A 212 -6.40 -11.06 -3.84
C GLN A 212 -7.44 -11.50 -4.86
N LYS A 213 -7.74 -10.61 -5.80
CA LYS A 213 -8.49 -10.93 -6.99
C LYS A 213 -7.51 -11.06 -8.15
N GLU A 214 -7.49 -12.22 -8.77
CA GLU A 214 -6.79 -12.44 -10.02
C GLU A 214 -7.59 -11.77 -11.14
N GLU A 215 -6.94 -10.88 -11.88
CA GLU A 215 -7.51 -10.21 -13.04
C GLU A 215 -6.61 -10.44 -14.24
N GLU A 216 -7.22 -10.89 -15.33
CA GLU A 216 -6.55 -10.98 -16.62
C GLU A 216 -6.53 -9.57 -17.22
N VAL A 217 -5.33 -9.00 -17.30
CA VAL A 217 -5.11 -7.68 -17.90
C VAL A 217 -4.44 -7.92 -19.24
N THR A 218 -5.12 -7.51 -20.30
CA THR A 218 -4.52 -7.43 -21.62
C THR A 218 -3.58 -6.24 -21.65
N ILE A 219 -2.29 -6.52 -21.80
CA ILE A 219 -1.23 -5.53 -21.96
C ILE A 219 -0.66 -5.61 -23.37
N TRP A 220 -0.26 -4.48 -23.91
CA TRP A 220 0.46 -4.42 -25.18
C TRP A 220 1.94 -4.23 -24.86
N ILE A 221 2.79 -5.18 -25.27
CA ILE A 221 4.25 -5.06 -25.17
C ILE A 221 4.79 -4.86 -26.58
N GLY A 222 5.02 -3.60 -26.96
CA GLY A 222 5.29 -3.25 -28.35
C GLY A 222 4.05 -3.48 -29.23
N GLU A 223 4.20 -4.27 -30.29
CA GLU A 223 3.08 -4.65 -31.18
C GLU A 223 2.39 -5.96 -30.74
N GLU A 224 2.88 -6.63 -29.69
CA GLU A 224 2.32 -7.89 -29.20
C GLU A 224 1.29 -7.66 -28.09
N GLU A 225 0.06 -8.12 -28.31
CA GLU A 225 -0.96 -8.25 -27.28
C GLU A 225 -0.63 -9.46 -26.39
N LYS A 226 -0.50 -9.23 -25.07
CA LYS A 226 -0.28 -10.28 -24.08
C LYS A 226 -1.28 -10.12 -22.95
N THR A 227 -2.06 -11.16 -22.70
CA THR A 227 -2.85 -11.26 -21.48
C THR A 227 -1.95 -11.72 -20.35
N ILE A 228 -1.79 -10.90 -19.32
CA ILE A 228 -1.09 -11.26 -18.10
C ILE A 228 -2.09 -11.39 -16.95
N LYS A 229 -1.85 -12.36 -16.08
CA LYS A 229 -2.58 -12.49 -14.82
C LYS A 229 -1.95 -11.54 -13.80
N MET A 230 -2.73 -10.59 -13.33
CA MET A 230 -2.35 -9.66 -12.27
C MET A 230 -3.14 -9.98 -11.00
N TYR A 231 -2.48 -9.98 -9.85
CA TYR A 231 -3.14 -10.12 -8.56
C TYR A 231 -3.34 -8.74 -7.95
N GLN A 232 -4.59 -8.39 -7.63
CA GLN A 232 -4.94 -7.13 -6.99
C GLN A 232 -5.47 -7.38 -5.58
N TYR A 233 -4.91 -6.68 -4.60
CA TYR A 233 -5.35 -6.76 -3.21
C TYR A 233 -6.62 -5.92 -2.98
N GLU A 234 -7.56 -6.43 -2.18
CA GLU A 234 -8.75 -5.69 -1.77
C GLU A 234 -8.47 -4.44 -0.92
N ASP A 235 -7.29 -4.37 -0.28
CA ASP A 235 -6.89 -3.32 0.67
C ASP A 235 -5.44 -2.88 0.43
N SER A 236 -5.06 -1.73 1.00
CA SER A 236 -3.70 -1.14 1.03
C SER A 236 -2.69 -1.99 1.80
N VAL A 237 -3.20 -2.83 2.69
CA VAL A 237 -2.39 -3.76 3.47
C VAL A 237 -2.29 -5.06 2.68
N SER A 238 -1.09 -5.57 2.49
CA SER A 238 -0.86 -6.88 1.88
C SER A 238 -1.25 -8.01 2.83
N TYR A 239 -0.87 -7.89 4.11
CA TYR A 239 -1.22 -8.84 5.16
C TYR A 239 -1.07 -8.24 6.57
N TYR A 240 -1.77 -8.85 7.52
CA TYR A 240 -1.70 -8.59 8.94
C TYR A 240 -1.15 -9.83 9.64
N LYS A 241 -0.29 -9.64 10.65
CA LYS A 241 0.32 -10.74 11.38
C LYS A 241 0.44 -10.42 12.87
N LEU A 242 0.19 -11.43 13.70
CA LEU A 242 0.43 -11.42 15.13
C LEU A 242 1.24 -12.66 15.49
N SER A 243 2.34 -12.48 16.21
CA SER A 243 3.13 -13.58 16.77
C SER A 243 3.14 -13.48 18.29
N GLU A 244 2.88 -14.60 18.97
CA GLU A 244 3.04 -14.77 20.41
C GLU A 244 4.10 -15.85 20.65
N ALA A 245 5.11 -15.57 21.47
CA ALA A 245 6.10 -16.55 21.89
C ALA A 245 6.31 -16.50 23.40
N LEU A 246 6.35 -17.67 24.04
CA LEU A 246 6.71 -17.79 25.45
C LEU A 246 8.19 -18.16 25.57
N LEU A 247 8.95 -17.35 26.30
CA LEU A 247 10.36 -17.60 26.58
C LEU A 247 10.54 -18.64 27.70
N SER A 248 11.69 -19.30 27.68
CA SER A 248 12.12 -20.28 28.68
C SER A 248 12.16 -19.70 30.10
N GLU A 249 12.13 -20.60 31.10
CA GLU A 249 12.22 -20.23 32.53
C GLU A 249 13.59 -19.68 32.93
N THR A 250 14.60 -19.84 32.07
CA THR A 250 15.93 -19.24 32.27
C THR A 250 15.93 -17.73 32.07
N ILE A 251 14.89 -17.17 31.45
CA ILE A 251 14.70 -15.73 31.31
C ILE A 251 13.83 -15.24 32.46
N PRO A 252 14.22 -14.19 33.22
CA PRO A 252 13.43 -13.71 34.35
C PRO A 252 12.12 -13.05 33.89
N GLU A 253 11.08 -13.15 34.71
CA GLU A 253 9.76 -12.54 34.43
C GLU A 253 9.81 -11.01 34.38
N THR A 254 10.66 -10.43 35.23
CA THR A 254 10.99 -9.01 35.22
C THR A 254 12.44 -8.84 34.80
N MET A 255 12.65 -8.19 33.67
CA MET A 255 13.99 -7.83 33.19
C MET A 255 14.43 -6.49 33.76
N SER A 256 15.74 -6.30 33.92
CA SER A 256 16.28 -4.95 34.13
C SER A 256 16.04 -4.10 32.87
N ALA A 257 16.06 -2.77 33.04
CA ALA A 257 15.95 -1.85 31.90
C ALA A 257 17.06 -2.08 30.85
N GLU A 258 18.26 -2.44 31.28
CA GLU A 258 19.39 -2.75 30.40
C GLU A 258 19.12 -4.00 29.54
N THR A 259 18.65 -5.08 30.16
CA THR A 259 18.32 -6.33 29.44
C THR A 259 17.15 -6.13 28.48
N MET A 260 16.13 -5.37 28.90
CA MET A 260 15.01 -5.00 28.02
C MET A 260 15.52 -4.22 26.80
N ASN A 261 16.38 -3.22 27.01
CA ASN A 261 16.94 -2.42 25.92
C ASN A 261 17.76 -3.24 24.94
N LEU A 262 18.57 -4.20 25.42
CA LEU A 262 19.31 -5.13 24.57
C LEU A 262 18.37 -5.99 23.73
N LEU A 263 17.31 -6.54 24.34
CA LEU A 263 16.32 -7.35 23.63
C LEU A 263 15.61 -6.53 22.54
N LEU A 264 15.21 -5.29 22.84
CA LEU A 264 14.60 -4.38 21.86
C LEU A 264 15.58 -4.06 20.72
N GLN A 265 16.86 -3.86 21.01
CA GLN A 265 17.88 -3.65 19.97
C GLN A 265 18.06 -4.88 19.06
N HIS A 266 18.11 -6.08 19.65
CA HIS A 266 18.16 -7.33 18.91
C HIS A 266 16.92 -7.52 18.03
N PHE A 267 15.74 -7.19 18.54
CA PHE A 267 14.50 -7.21 17.77
C PHE A 267 14.60 -6.30 16.53
N VAL A 268 14.99 -5.03 16.70
CA VAL A 268 15.15 -4.11 15.56
C VAL A 268 16.15 -4.65 14.55
N HIS A 269 17.31 -5.11 15.01
CA HIS A 269 18.31 -5.67 14.13
C HIS A 269 17.78 -6.89 13.36
N SER A 270 17.07 -7.80 14.03
CA SER A 270 16.50 -9.00 13.40
C SER A 270 15.47 -8.65 12.34
N MET A 271 14.52 -7.75 12.62
CA MET A 271 13.48 -7.36 11.67
C MET A 271 14.04 -6.64 10.43
N VAL A 272 15.06 -5.80 10.61
CA VAL A 272 15.74 -5.11 9.51
C VAL A 272 16.53 -6.10 8.65
N SER A 273 17.32 -6.98 9.29
CA SER A 273 18.15 -7.96 8.58
C SER A 273 17.32 -9.01 7.83
N THR A 274 16.25 -9.53 8.44
CA THR A 274 15.38 -10.55 7.82
C THR A 274 14.61 -10.03 6.62
N SER A 275 14.24 -8.74 6.62
CA SER A 275 13.60 -8.07 5.49
C SER A 275 14.58 -7.54 4.43
N ASN A 276 15.90 -7.73 4.65
CA ASN A 276 16.97 -7.06 3.90
C ASN A 276 16.69 -5.56 3.73
N GLY A 277 16.10 -4.95 4.76
CA GLY A 277 15.44 -3.67 4.67
C GLY A 277 16.24 -2.51 5.25
N LYS A 278 15.64 -1.33 5.20
CA LYS A 278 16.15 -0.11 5.83
C LYS A 278 15.20 0.33 6.94
N LEU A 279 15.74 0.54 8.14
CA LEU A 279 14.99 1.15 9.24
C LEU A 279 14.65 2.60 8.88
N ILE A 280 13.35 2.92 8.88
CA ILE A 280 12.82 4.26 8.60
C ILE A 280 12.52 5.00 9.90
N LYS A 281 11.92 4.31 10.87
CA LYS A 281 11.48 4.90 12.13
C LYS A 281 11.61 3.89 13.27
N LYS A 282 11.95 4.40 14.45
CA LYS A 282 11.94 3.67 15.72
C LYS A 282 11.36 4.57 16.80
N GLU A 283 10.41 4.05 17.56
CA GLU A 283 9.75 4.76 18.67
C GLU A 283 9.54 3.81 19.84
N GLU A 284 9.77 4.29 21.05
CA GLU A 284 9.27 3.63 22.25
C GLU A 284 7.76 3.87 22.34
N ILE A 285 7.01 2.80 22.59
CA ILE A 285 5.56 2.88 22.69
C ILE A 285 5.11 2.33 24.02
N GLN A 286 4.02 2.89 24.53
CA GLN A 286 3.34 2.37 25.70
C GLN A 286 1.89 2.05 25.32
N ARG A 287 1.42 0.87 25.70
CA ARG A 287 0.01 0.49 25.56
C ARG A 287 -0.47 -0.07 26.88
N ASP A 288 -1.42 0.59 27.50
CA ASP A 288 -1.82 0.34 28.89
C ASP A 288 -0.57 0.36 29.81
N ASN A 289 -0.29 -0.77 30.48
CA ASN A 289 0.89 -0.96 31.33
C ASN A 289 2.04 -1.70 30.62
N LEU A 290 2.00 -1.81 29.28
CA LEU A 290 3.04 -2.46 28.48
C LEU A 290 4.00 -1.43 27.91
N GLN A 291 5.28 -1.63 28.15
CA GLN A 291 6.34 -0.99 27.38
C GLN A 291 6.64 -1.83 26.13
N GLY A 292 6.89 -1.15 25.02
CA GLY A 292 7.19 -1.77 23.75
C GLY A 292 7.99 -0.87 22.83
N ILE A 293 8.27 -1.38 21.64
CA ILE A 293 8.96 -0.66 20.57
C ILE A 293 8.14 -0.77 19.28
N ALA A 294 7.93 0.37 18.62
CA ALA A 294 7.44 0.44 17.26
C ALA A 294 8.60 0.70 16.31
N ILE A 295 8.65 -0.04 15.20
CA ILE A 295 9.57 0.24 14.11
C ILE A 295 8.85 0.23 12.77
N THR A 296 9.36 1.05 11.86
CA THR A 296 8.98 1.05 10.44
C THR A 296 10.20 0.66 9.64
N VAL A 297 10.06 -0.38 8.81
CA VAL A 297 11.13 -0.89 7.95
C VAL A 297 10.65 -0.84 6.50
N GLN A 298 11.44 -0.22 5.62
CA GLN A 298 11.23 -0.38 4.19
C GLN A 298 11.88 -1.70 3.78
N SER A 299 11.08 -2.66 3.32
CA SER A 299 11.58 -3.97 2.88
C SER A 299 12.49 -3.80 1.66
N GLY A 300 13.60 -4.54 1.63
CA GLY A 300 14.44 -4.67 0.43
C GLY A 300 14.09 -5.91 -0.40
N ASN A 301 13.38 -6.86 0.21
CA ASN A 301 12.90 -8.08 -0.45
C ASN A 301 11.59 -7.84 -1.22
N THR A 302 10.80 -6.86 -0.78
CA THR A 302 9.49 -6.49 -1.36
C THR A 302 9.40 -4.97 -1.51
N THR A 303 8.39 -4.47 -2.23
CA THR A 303 8.15 -3.01 -2.33
C THR A 303 7.38 -2.45 -1.12
N GLU A 304 7.16 -3.27 -0.09
CA GLU A 304 6.27 -2.98 1.03
C GLU A 304 6.99 -2.21 2.14
N THR A 305 6.21 -1.43 2.87
CA THR A 305 6.62 -0.82 4.14
C THR A 305 6.07 -1.68 5.29
N LEU A 306 6.96 -2.21 6.12
CA LEU A 306 6.62 -3.09 7.23
C LEU A 306 6.54 -2.30 8.53
N LEU A 307 5.40 -2.38 9.20
CA LEU A 307 5.16 -1.78 10.52
C LEU A 307 5.20 -2.88 11.56
N TYR A 308 6.05 -2.74 12.57
CA TYR A 308 6.15 -3.70 13.66
C TYR A 308 5.95 -3.02 15.01
N HIS A 309 5.10 -3.59 15.86
CA HIS A 309 5.03 -3.26 17.28
C HIS A 309 5.40 -4.50 18.09
N MET A 310 6.40 -4.39 18.97
CA MET A 310 6.78 -5.48 19.88
C MET A 310 6.48 -5.09 21.32
N PHE A 311 5.86 -6.00 22.07
CA PHE A 311 5.63 -5.89 23.50
C PHE A 311 6.19 -7.12 24.22
N LEU A 312 6.62 -6.93 25.47
CA LEU A 312 7.06 -8.03 26.35
C LEU A 312 6.31 -7.94 27.68
N LYS A 313 5.69 -9.06 28.10
CA LYS A 313 5.04 -9.18 29.42
C LYS A 313 5.16 -10.61 29.93
N ASN A 314 5.60 -10.81 31.17
CA ASN A 314 5.66 -12.12 31.83
C ASN A 314 6.32 -13.20 30.95
N ARG A 315 7.52 -12.93 30.42
CA ARG A 315 8.27 -13.80 29.48
C ARG A 315 7.60 -14.05 28.12
N LYS A 316 6.47 -13.40 27.82
CA LYS A 316 5.81 -13.50 26.52
C LYS A 316 6.15 -12.32 25.63
N ILE A 317 6.68 -12.63 24.45
CA ILE A 317 6.88 -11.66 23.37
C ILE A 317 5.61 -11.66 22.51
N TYR A 318 5.11 -10.45 22.24
CA TYR A 318 4.04 -10.21 21.28
C TYR A 318 4.59 -9.32 20.17
N ILE A 319 4.51 -9.77 18.92
CA ILE A 319 4.91 -8.98 17.75
C ILE A 319 3.70 -8.82 16.85
N LEU A 320 3.28 -7.58 16.66
CA LEU A 320 2.29 -7.20 15.67
C LEU A 320 3.01 -6.71 14.43
N MET A 321 2.53 -7.12 13.27
CA MET A 321 3.10 -6.75 11.99
C MET A 321 2.00 -6.41 10.99
N VAL A 322 2.21 -5.33 10.25
CA VAL A 322 1.40 -4.93 9.09
C VAL A 322 2.33 -4.67 7.92
N ALA A 323 2.07 -5.32 6.78
CA ALA A 323 2.77 -5.04 5.53
C ALA A 323 1.94 -4.11 4.66
N LEU A 324 2.38 -2.86 4.54
CA LEU A 324 1.75 -1.85 3.70
C LEU A 324 2.30 -1.94 2.28
N GLN A 325 1.43 -1.88 1.28
CA GLN A 325 1.85 -1.78 -0.11
C GLN A 325 2.66 -0.49 -0.35
N ARG A 326 3.42 -0.49 -1.43
CA ARG A 326 4.28 0.63 -1.81
C ARG A 326 3.49 1.94 -1.83
N GLY A 327 4.00 2.93 -1.11
CA GLY A 327 3.40 4.26 -1.10
C GLY A 327 2.12 4.37 -0.26
N VAL A 328 1.80 3.39 0.59
CA VAL A 328 0.76 3.52 1.60
C VAL A 328 1.34 4.16 2.87
N ARG A 329 0.55 5.00 3.56
CA ARG A 329 1.01 5.70 4.78
C ARG A 329 1.11 4.76 5.97
N THR A 330 2.09 5.02 6.84
CA THR A 330 2.27 4.24 8.09
C THR A 330 1.11 4.41 9.08
N ASN A 331 0.34 5.50 8.99
CA ASN A 331 -0.88 5.75 9.78
C ASN A 331 -2.16 5.36 9.02
N TYR A 332 -2.06 4.47 8.03
CA TYR A 332 -3.23 3.99 7.29
C TYR A 332 -4.30 3.47 8.26
N PRO A 333 -5.57 3.91 8.18
CA PRO A 333 -6.54 3.67 9.25
C PRO A 333 -6.77 2.19 9.59
N ALA A 334 -6.74 1.28 8.60
CA ALA A 334 -6.89 -0.15 8.89
C ALA A 334 -5.68 -0.71 9.66
N ALA A 335 -4.47 -0.27 9.32
CA ALA A 335 -3.26 -0.61 10.06
C ALA A 335 -3.29 -0.05 11.48
N THR A 336 -3.64 1.23 11.64
CA THR A 336 -3.79 1.88 12.95
C THR A 336 -4.81 1.15 13.81
N ARG A 337 -6.00 0.87 13.29
CA ARG A 337 -7.05 0.15 14.03
C ARG A 337 -6.64 -1.28 14.39
N PHE A 338 -5.98 -2.02 13.48
CA PHE A 338 -5.44 -3.35 13.80
C PHE A 338 -4.47 -3.26 14.96
N MET A 339 -3.48 -2.37 14.86
CA MET A 339 -2.50 -2.16 15.92
C MET A 339 -3.19 -1.77 17.22
N GLU A 340 -4.09 -0.78 17.22
CA GLU A 340 -4.86 -0.28 18.38
C GLU A 340 -5.79 -1.30 19.03
N SER A 341 -6.24 -2.29 18.29
CA SER A 341 -7.13 -3.31 18.82
C SER A 341 -6.47 -4.33 19.76
N PHE A 342 -5.15 -4.31 19.86
CA PHE A 342 -4.38 -5.27 20.66
C PHE A 342 -4.53 -5.05 22.17
N HIS A 343 -4.94 -6.11 22.86
CA HIS A 343 -5.04 -6.15 24.32
C HIS A 343 -4.60 -7.52 24.85
N ILE A 344 -3.88 -7.57 25.97
CA ILE A 344 -3.56 -8.83 26.67
C ILE A 344 -4.74 -9.21 27.57
N LYS A 345 -5.10 -10.50 27.60
CA LYS A 345 -6.21 -11.03 28.41
C LYS A 345 -5.93 -10.97 29.91
#